data_AF-A0AAV4YIB4-F1
#
_entry.id   AF-A0AAV4YIB4-F1
#
_cell.length_a   1.000
_cell.length_b   1.000
_cell.length_c   1.000
_cell.angle_alpha   90.00
_cell.angle_beta   90.00
_cell.angle_gamma   90.00
#
_symmetry.space_group_name_H-M   'P 1'
#
loop_
_entity.id
_entity.type
_entity.pdbx_description
1 polymer ?
#
loop_
_entity_poly.entity_id
_entity_poly.type
_entity_poly.pdbx_seq_one_letter_code
_entity_poly.pdbx_strand_id
1 'polypeptide(L)' 'MKIPSLFLLVALVLPMTPALVHAQGAPAMPLVVCHVDQAPQMLVPAYLCQWHGGSQHP' A
#
# COMPACT_ATOMS: atom_id res chain seq x y z
N MET A 1 44.09 10.03 -10.69
CA MET A 1 42.90 9.49 -11.40
C MET A 1 42.20 10.68 -12.07
N LYS A 2 41.99 10.65 -13.39
CA LYS A 2 41.32 11.74 -14.14
C LYS A 2 39.93 11.23 -14.55
N ILE A 3 38.89 11.71 -13.88
CA ILE A 3 37.52 11.31 -14.19
C ILE A 3 37.15 11.96 -15.53
N PRO A 4 36.68 11.19 -16.53
CA PRO A 4 36.26 11.76 -17.80
C PRO A 4 35.06 12.68 -17.56
N SER A 5 35.12 13.91 -18.11
CA SER A 5 34.03 14.90 -17.98
C SER A 5 32.66 14.36 -18.42
N LEU A 6 32.66 13.35 -19.29
CA LEU A 6 31.47 12.63 -19.75
C LEU A 6 30.69 11.98 -18.58
N PHE A 7 31.40 11.38 -17.61
CA PHE A 7 30.77 10.73 -16.46
C PHE A 7 30.08 11.73 -15.53
N LEU A 8 30.67 12.92 -15.36
CA LEU A 8 30.06 14.01 -14.59
C LEU A 8 28.77 14.49 -15.25
N LEU A 9 28.75 14.55 -16.57
CA LEU A 9 27.58 14.95 -17.34
C LEU A 9 26.45 13.93 -17.17
N VAL A 10 26.74 12.63 -17.33
CA VAL A 10 25.75 11.54 -17.13
C VAL A 10 25.17 11.58 -15.71
N ALA A 11 26.01 11.75 -14.69
CA ALA A 11 25.56 11.85 -13.31
C ALA A 11 24.66 13.07 -13.06
N LEU A 12 24.86 14.17 -13.79
CA LEU A 12 24.05 15.38 -13.68
C LEU A 12 22.66 15.20 -14.31
N VAL A 13 22.53 14.42 -15.39
CA VAL A 13 21.24 14.22 -16.10
C VAL A 13 20.42 13.06 -15.55
N LEU A 14 21.05 12.04 -14.96
CA LEU A 14 20.37 10.85 -14.41
C LEU A 14 19.26 11.16 -13.39
N PRO A 15 19.40 12.10 -12.43
CA PRO A 15 18.32 12.40 -11.48
C PRO A 15 17.14 13.16 -12.09
N MET A 16 17.28 13.71 -13.30
CA MET A 16 16.20 14.43 -14.01
C MET A 16 15.25 13.49 -14.76
N THR A 17 15.56 12.19 -14.84
CA THR A 17 14.61 11.21 -15.38
C THR A 17 13.62 10.84 -14.28
N PRO A 18 12.31 11.12 -14.44
CA PRO A 18 11.33 10.66 -13.48
C PRO A 18 11.42 9.14 -13.43
N ALA A 19 11.75 8.59 -12.25
CA ALA A 19 11.61 7.17 -12.03
C ALA A 19 10.13 6.84 -12.25
N LEU A 20 9.82 6.10 -13.30
CA LEU A 20 8.47 5.60 -13.57
C LEU A 20 8.16 4.54 -12.50
N VAL A 21 7.80 5.02 -11.31
CA VAL A 21 7.31 4.17 -10.25
C VAL A 21 5.89 3.77 -10.68
N HIS A 22 5.78 2.55 -11.19
CA HIS A 22 4.48 1.95 -11.41
C HIS A 22 3.86 1.74 -10.02
N ALA A 23 2.98 2.63 -9.60
CA ALA A 23 2.21 2.41 -8.39
C ALA A 23 1.17 1.32 -8.71
N GLN A 24 1.51 0.05 -8.47
CA GLN A 24 0.48 -0.98 -8.41
C GLN A 24 -0.49 -0.55 -7.32
N GLY A 25 -1.74 -0.23 -7.71
CA GLY A 25 -2.75 0.28 -6.81
C GLY A 25 -2.89 -0.60 -5.57
N ALA A 26 -3.19 0.02 -4.43
CA ALA A 26 -3.43 -0.72 -3.20
C ALA A 26 -4.59 -1.72 -3.41
N PRO A 27 -4.51 -2.93 -2.85
CA PRO A 27 -5.56 -3.93 -3.02
C PRO A 27 -6.89 -3.41 -2.47
N ALA A 28 -7.98 -3.67 -3.18
CA ALA A 28 -9.33 -3.38 -2.70
C ALA A 28 -9.61 -4.25 -1.45
N MET A 29 -9.83 -3.62 -0.30
CA MET A 29 -10.10 -4.32 0.96
C MET A 29 -11.61 -4.57 1.11
N PRO A 30 -12.05 -5.83 1.33
CA PRO A 30 -13.45 -6.13 1.55
C PRO A 30 -13.90 -5.64 2.94
N LEU A 31 -15.02 -4.93 2.96
CA LEU A 31 -15.71 -4.55 4.18
C LEU A 31 -16.80 -5.59 4.47
N VAL A 32 -16.85 -6.04 5.71
CA VAL A 32 -17.81 -7.05 6.19
C VAL A 32 -18.57 -6.49 7.38
N VAL A 33 -19.80 -6.97 7.57
CA VAL A 33 -20.54 -6.72 8.81
C VAL A 33 -20.01 -7.66 9.88
N CYS A 34 -19.34 -7.10 10.89
CA CYS A 34 -18.83 -7.87 12.00
C CYS A 34 -19.83 -7.88 13.17
N HIS A 35 -20.17 -9.07 13.66
CA HIS A 35 -20.93 -9.23 14.89
C HIS A 35 -19.98 -9.52 16.04
N VAL A 36 -19.98 -8.65 17.06
CA VAL A 36 -19.28 -8.85 18.32
C VAL A 36 -20.38 -8.90 19.38
N ASP A 37 -20.43 -9.95 20.21
CA ASP A 37 -21.58 -10.38 21.03
C ASP A 37 -22.43 -9.30 21.72
N GLN A 38 -21.86 -8.13 22.02
CA GLN A 38 -22.53 -7.04 22.74
C GLN A 38 -22.43 -5.67 22.05
N ALA A 39 -21.90 -5.58 20.83
CA ALA A 39 -21.71 -4.32 20.11
C ALA A 39 -22.69 -4.17 18.92
N PRO A 40 -23.08 -2.94 18.56
CA PRO A 40 -23.79 -2.68 17.31
C PRO A 40 -23.04 -3.26 16.12
N GLN A 41 -23.78 -3.81 15.15
CA GLN A 41 -23.20 -4.32 13.91
C GLN A 41 -22.36 -3.23 13.24
N MET A 42 -21.07 -3.51 13.01
CA MET A 42 -20.14 -2.53 12.47
C MET A 42 -19.57 -3.01 11.14
N LEU A 43 -19.56 -2.11 10.16
CA LEU A 43 -18.96 -2.36 8.86
C LEU A 43 -17.46 -2.09 8.96
N VAL A 44 -16.66 -3.16 8.96
CA VAL A 44 -15.21 -3.11 9.17
C VAL A 44 -14.48 -3.98 8.14
N PRO A 45 -13.20 -3.71 7.86
CA PRO A 45 -12.36 -4.63 7.10
C PRO A 45 -12.38 -6.06 7.65
N ALA A 46 -12.41 -7.05 6.75
CA ALA A 46 -12.51 -8.47 7.11
C ALA A 46 -11.44 -8.94 8.12
N TYR A 47 -10.20 -8.46 7.97
CA TYR A 47 -9.09 -8.82 8.85
C TYR A 47 -9.28 -8.29 10.29
N LEU A 48 -9.94 -7.15 10.47
CA LEU A 48 -10.24 -6.62 11.80
C LEU A 48 -11.30 -7.48 12.49
N CYS A 49 -12.34 -7.91 11.76
CA CYS A 49 -13.35 -8.79 12.35
C CYS A 49 -12.75 -10.13 12.83
N GLN A 50 -11.84 -10.72 12.03
CA GLN A 50 -11.13 -11.95 12.40
C GLN A 50 -10.27 -11.76 13.66
N TRP A 51 -9.55 -10.64 13.76
CA TRP A 51 -8.72 -10.32 14.92
C TRP A 51 -9.55 -10.20 16.22
N HIS A 52 -10.74 -9.63 16.11
CA HIS A 52 -11.65 -9.45 17.26
C HIS A 52 -12.41 -10.73 17.65
N GLY A 53 -12.18 -11.87 16.98
CA GLY A 53 -12.92 -13.11 17.22
C GLY A 53 -14.40 -13.02 16.82
N GLY A 54 -14.76 -12.02 16.02
CA GLY A 54 -16.13 -11.79 15.58
C GLY A 54 -16.54 -12.76 14.48
N SER A 55 -17.83 -13.07 14.44
CA SER A 55 -18.41 -13.85 13.34
C SER A 55 -18.76 -12.91 12.18
N GLN A 56 -18.29 -13.24 10.99
CA GLN A 56 -18.61 -12.52 9.75
C GLN A 56 -19.96 -13.02 9.22
N HIS A 57 -20.87 -12.10 8.89
CA HIS A 57 -22.04 -12.41 8.06
C HIS A 57 -21.76 -11.95 6.61
N PRO A 58 -22.06 -12.78 5.59
CA PRO A 58 -21.88 -12.42 4.18
C PRO A 58 -22.84 -11.33 3.72
#